data_AF-A0A7S0F9P6-F1
#
_entry.id   AF-A0A7S0F9P6-F1
#
_cell.length_a   1.000
_cell.length_b   1.000
_cell.length_c   1.000
_cell.angle_alpha   90.00
_cell.angle_beta   90.00
_cell.angle_gamma   90.00
#
_symmetry.space_group_name_H-M   'P 1'
#
loop_
_entity.id
_entity.type
_entity.pdbx_description
1 polymer ?
#
loop_
_entity_poly.entity_id
_entity_poly.type
_entity_poly.pdbx_seq_one_letter_code
_entity_poly.pdbx_strand_id
1 'polypeptide(L)'
;GGDAAEQCLDGFASGPELTMEQFLATWVPAVDHRGERLPWAAEAADVFRERLRALRLPPNPLDELVDRLGGPERVAEMSGRSHRSCRNPKTGEVYTEPRRAARGASAAQGPGGAGAGADSANIAEQRAFQSGAKVFAVITEAASAGISLHCDRREAKAGRAAPRPRRMICLELPWAADKAVQQLGRVHRSNQRVPPKFAVVVTDLGGEVRFVSAVARRLRILGAMMRGDRNSAHGAVQSIAPFDIQNRYGRRALGRFFELL
;
A
#
# COMPACT_ATOMS: atom_id res chain seq x y z
N GLY A 1 -33.68 -15.33 -11.41
CA GLY A 1 -32.46 -15.89 -10.81
C GLY A 1 -31.28 -15.01 -11.19
N GLY A 2 -31.27 -13.79 -10.66
CA GLY A 2 -30.14 -12.88 -10.77
C GLY A 2 -29.44 -12.87 -9.43
N ASP A 3 -28.17 -13.27 -9.39
CA ASP A 3 -27.34 -13.08 -8.19
C ASP A 3 -25.83 -13.26 -8.47
N ALA A 4 -25.34 -12.74 -9.61
CA ALA A 4 -23.90 -12.80 -9.93
C ALA A 4 -23.29 -11.48 -10.42
N ALA A 5 -24.12 -10.49 -10.77
CA ALA A 5 -23.66 -9.20 -11.31
C ALA A 5 -23.67 -8.05 -10.29
N GLU A 6 -24.22 -8.28 -9.09
CA GLU A 6 -24.50 -7.21 -8.11
C GLU A 6 -23.53 -7.21 -6.92
N GLN A 7 -22.34 -7.81 -7.07
CA GLN A 7 -21.19 -7.41 -6.25
C GLN A 7 -20.54 -6.21 -6.92
N CYS A 8 -21.21 -5.05 -6.76
CA CYS A 8 -20.65 -3.75 -7.08
C CYS A 8 -19.30 -3.62 -6.34
N LEU A 9 -18.22 -3.84 -7.08
CA LEU A 9 -16.85 -3.74 -6.59
C LEU A 9 -16.64 -2.27 -6.21
N ASP A 10 -16.60 -1.97 -4.91
CA ASP A 10 -16.25 -0.64 -4.38
C ASP A 10 -14.97 -0.13 -5.06
N GLY A 11 -15.13 0.75 -6.07
CA GLY A 11 -14.26 1.82 -6.60
C GLY A 11 -12.74 1.63 -6.77
N PHE A 12 -12.15 0.51 -6.40
CA PHE A 12 -10.72 0.27 -6.37
C PHE A 12 -10.44 -1.10 -7.00
N ALA A 13 -10.52 -1.17 -8.34
CA ALA A 13 -10.10 -2.35 -9.08
C ALA A 13 -8.59 -2.61 -8.90
N SER A 14 -8.33 -3.69 -8.19
CA SER A 14 -7.45 -4.82 -8.50
C SER A 14 -6.41 -4.88 -9.62
N GLY A 15 -5.98 -3.81 -10.27
CA GLY A 15 -4.96 -3.88 -11.34
C GLY A 15 -5.52 -3.84 -12.77
N PRO A 16 -4.63 -3.81 -13.78
CA PRO A 16 -4.95 -3.35 -15.13
C PRO A 16 -6.07 -4.13 -15.82
N GLU A 17 -6.06 -5.46 -15.71
CA GLU A 17 -7.07 -6.32 -16.33
C GLU A 17 -8.44 -6.12 -15.67
N LEU A 18 -8.50 -6.06 -14.33
CA LEU A 18 -9.71 -5.82 -13.56
C LEU A 18 -10.31 -4.44 -13.84
N THR A 19 -9.47 -3.41 -13.98
CA THR A 19 -9.91 -2.06 -14.38
C THR A 19 -10.57 -2.08 -15.76
N MET A 20 -10.00 -2.82 -16.71
CA MET A 20 -10.56 -2.93 -18.06
C MET A 20 -11.85 -3.77 -18.07
N GLU A 21 -11.92 -4.86 -17.31
CA GLU A 21 -13.16 -5.65 -17.17
C GLU A 21 -14.28 -4.82 -16.52
N GLN A 22 -13.98 -4.02 -15.49
CA GLN A 22 -14.94 -3.09 -14.91
C GLN A 22 -15.38 -2.02 -15.90
N PHE A 23 -14.44 -1.48 -16.69
CA PHE A 23 -14.76 -0.51 -17.74
C PHE A 23 -15.74 -1.10 -18.76
N LEU A 24 -15.50 -2.33 -19.23
CA LEU A 24 -16.40 -3.02 -20.15
C LEU A 24 -17.78 -3.26 -19.53
N ALA A 25 -17.82 -3.77 -18.29
CA ALA A 25 -19.08 -4.05 -17.61
C ALA A 25 -19.91 -2.78 -17.36
N THR A 26 -19.26 -1.65 -17.10
CA THR A 26 -19.93 -0.38 -16.76
C THR A 26 -20.33 0.40 -18.01
N TRP A 27 -19.46 0.47 -19.01
CA TRP A 27 -19.59 1.40 -20.15
C TRP A 27 -19.94 0.72 -21.48
N VAL A 28 -19.88 -0.61 -21.53
CA VAL A 28 -20.29 -1.40 -22.70
C VAL A 28 -21.43 -2.35 -22.30
N PRO A 29 -22.62 -1.82 -21.95
CA PRO A 29 -23.76 -2.66 -21.62
C PRO A 29 -24.15 -3.46 -22.86
N ALA A 30 -24.15 -4.79 -22.73
CA ALA A 30 -24.64 -5.69 -23.79
C ALA A 30 -26.17 -5.76 -23.83
N VAL A 31 -26.84 -4.68 -23.43
CA VAL A 31 -28.30 -4.55 -23.39
C VAL A 31 -28.72 -3.18 -23.93
N ASP A 32 -29.91 -3.11 -24.52
CA ASP A 32 -30.49 -1.85 -24.99
C ASP A 32 -31.25 -1.10 -23.87
N HIS A 33 -31.87 0.03 -24.23
CA HIS A 33 -32.69 0.85 -23.32
C HIS A 33 -33.90 0.13 -22.71
N ARG A 34 -34.29 -1.04 -23.23
CA ARG A 34 -35.39 -1.88 -22.74
C ARG A 34 -34.88 -3.08 -21.94
N GLY A 35 -33.57 -3.25 -21.81
CA GLY A 35 -32.94 -4.39 -21.16
C GLY A 35 -32.82 -5.63 -22.06
N GLU A 36 -33.09 -5.52 -23.36
CA GLU A 36 -32.93 -6.61 -24.30
C GLU A 36 -31.46 -6.79 -24.68
N ARG A 37 -30.98 -8.04 -24.72
CA ARG A 37 -29.58 -8.35 -25.00
C ARG A 37 -29.23 -7.95 -26.44
N LEU A 38 -28.14 -7.20 -26.60
CA LEU A 38 -27.55 -6.81 -27.88
C LEU A 38 -26.45 -7.83 -28.27
N PRO A 39 -26.69 -8.73 -29.25
CA PRO A 39 -25.75 -9.80 -29.56
C PRO A 39 -24.41 -9.29 -30.06
N TRP A 40 -24.41 -8.28 -30.93
CA TRP A 40 -23.20 -7.67 -31.47
C TRP A 40 -22.33 -7.02 -30.38
N ALA A 41 -22.96 -6.43 -29.35
CA ALA A 41 -22.25 -5.79 -28.25
C ALA A 41 -21.64 -6.83 -27.30
N ALA A 42 -22.36 -7.93 -27.06
CA ALA A 42 -21.83 -9.06 -26.31
C ALA A 42 -20.62 -9.69 -27.01
N GLU A 43 -20.74 -9.95 -28.32
CA GLU A 43 -19.66 -10.51 -29.13
C GLU A 43 -18.43 -9.59 -29.18
N ALA A 44 -18.63 -8.29 -29.39
CA ALA A 44 -17.55 -7.31 -29.37
C ALA A 44 -16.84 -7.23 -28.01
N ALA A 45 -17.60 -7.32 -26.90
CA ALA A 45 -17.03 -7.36 -25.56
C ALA A 45 -16.21 -8.64 -25.33
N ASP A 46 -16.69 -9.79 -25.81
CA ASP A 46 -15.96 -11.06 -25.70
C ASP A 46 -14.66 -11.05 -26.50
N VAL A 47 -14.68 -10.55 -27.75
CA VAL A 47 -13.46 -10.35 -28.56
C VAL A 47 -12.47 -9.41 -27.86
N PHE A 48 -12.96 -8.34 -27.21
CA PHE A 48 -12.10 -7.44 -26.45
C PHE A 48 -11.48 -8.15 -25.25
N ARG A 49 -12.24 -8.96 -24.50
CA ARG A 49 -11.72 -9.74 -23.36
C ARG A 49 -10.65 -10.74 -23.80
N GLU A 50 -10.83 -11.39 -24.94
CA GLU A 50 -9.81 -12.29 -25.51
C GLU A 50 -8.51 -11.55 -25.83
N ARG A 51 -8.61 -10.38 -26.47
CA ARG A 51 -7.44 -9.52 -26.75
C ARG A 51 -6.79 -9.02 -25.46
N LEU A 52 -7.57 -8.62 -24.47
CA LEU A 52 -7.08 -8.17 -23.17
C LEU A 52 -6.28 -9.28 -22.48
N ARG A 53 -6.80 -10.51 -22.46
CA ARG A 53 -6.08 -11.69 -21.93
C ARG A 53 -4.80 -11.99 -22.70
N ALA A 54 -4.79 -11.76 -24.02
CA ALA A 54 -3.61 -11.95 -24.85
C ALA A 54 -2.49 -10.94 -24.55
N LEU A 55 -2.80 -9.74 -24.03
CA LEU A 55 -1.80 -8.73 -23.67
C LEU A 55 -0.94 -9.11 -22.46
N ARG A 56 -1.37 -10.09 -21.65
CA ARG A 56 -0.64 -10.56 -20.45
C ARG A 56 -0.19 -9.39 -19.58
N LEU A 57 -1.13 -8.53 -19.19
CA LEU A 57 -0.82 -7.34 -18.43
C LEU A 57 -0.20 -7.71 -17.08
N PRO A 58 0.71 -6.87 -16.54
CA PRO A 58 1.30 -7.14 -15.25
C PRO A 58 0.20 -7.20 -14.18
N PRO A 59 0.36 -8.08 -13.17
CA PRO A 59 -0.57 -8.14 -12.05
C PRO A 59 -0.53 -6.82 -11.26
N ASN A 60 -1.52 -6.62 -10.39
CA ASN A 60 -1.47 -5.52 -9.44
C ASN A 60 -0.18 -5.63 -8.60
N PRO A 61 0.65 -4.57 -8.51
CA PRO A 61 1.93 -4.62 -7.80
C PRO A 61 1.80 -5.01 -6.31
N LEU A 62 0.70 -4.61 -5.65
CA LEU A 62 0.46 -4.95 -4.26
C LEU A 62 0.13 -6.45 -4.11
N ASP A 63 -0.66 -7.01 -5.01
CA ASP A 63 -1.00 -8.44 -4.99
C ASP A 63 0.25 -9.29 -5.30
N GLU A 64 1.03 -8.88 -6.31
CA GLU A 64 2.30 -9.54 -6.61
C GLU A 64 3.29 -9.49 -5.44
N LEU A 65 3.36 -8.35 -4.73
CA LEU A 65 4.17 -8.22 -3.53
C LEU A 65 3.69 -9.16 -2.42
N VAL A 66 2.38 -9.22 -2.17
CA VAL A 66 1.79 -10.11 -1.17
C VAL A 66 2.10 -11.57 -1.49
N ASP A 67 1.91 -11.98 -2.74
CA ASP A 67 2.17 -13.33 -3.22
C ASP A 67 3.65 -13.71 -3.05
N ARG A 68 4.58 -12.84 -3.49
CA ARG A 68 6.03 -13.06 -3.34
C ARG A 68 6.49 -13.12 -1.88
N LEU A 69 5.76 -12.49 -0.96
CA LEU A 69 6.03 -12.53 0.48
C LEU A 69 5.41 -13.75 1.19
N GLY A 70 4.79 -14.67 0.43
CA GLY A 70 4.20 -15.90 0.94
C GLY A 70 2.69 -15.83 1.14
N GLY A 71 2.03 -14.87 0.48
CA GLY A 71 0.58 -14.74 0.42
C GLY A 71 -0.06 -14.11 1.66
N PRO A 72 -1.40 -14.03 1.67
CA PRO A 72 -2.18 -13.39 2.72
C PRO A 72 -1.94 -13.89 4.14
N GLU A 73 -1.61 -15.17 4.31
CA GLU A 73 -1.37 -15.76 5.63
C GLU A 73 -0.05 -15.28 6.25
N ARG A 74 0.87 -14.74 5.43
CA ARG A 74 2.18 -14.25 5.85
C ARG A 74 2.25 -12.73 5.92
N VAL A 75 1.35 -12.04 5.21
CA VAL A 75 1.37 -10.58 5.02
C VAL A 75 0.13 -9.94 5.65
N ALA A 76 0.37 -9.04 6.59
CA ALA A 76 -0.67 -8.20 7.16
C ALA A 76 -0.92 -7.00 6.24
N GLU A 77 -2.00 -7.05 5.47
CA GLU A 77 -2.38 -5.98 4.54
C GLU A 77 -3.32 -4.98 5.21
N MET A 78 -2.79 -3.81 5.56
CA MET A 78 -3.56 -2.67 6.04
C MET A 78 -3.70 -1.66 4.92
N SER A 79 -4.69 -1.86 4.07
CA SER A 79 -4.98 -1.05 2.89
C SER A 79 -6.42 -0.52 2.88
N GLY A 80 -6.71 0.40 1.97
CA GLY A 80 -8.08 0.90 1.74
C GLY A 80 -8.93 -0.01 0.85
N ARG A 81 -8.39 -1.13 0.34
CA ARG A 81 -9.07 -1.98 -0.66
C ARG A 81 -10.17 -2.80 -0.01
N SER A 82 -11.32 -2.99 -0.64
CA SER A 82 -12.36 -3.92 -0.11
C SER A 82 -12.04 -5.38 -0.46
N HIS A 83 -11.36 -5.59 -1.60
CA HIS A 83 -11.05 -6.90 -2.17
C HIS A 83 -9.58 -7.00 -2.57
N ARG A 84 -9.07 -8.23 -2.64
CA ARG A 84 -7.76 -8.55 -3.22
C ARG A 84 -7.85 -9.63 -4.28
N SER A 85 -6.92 -9.60 -5.22
CA SER A 85 -6.75 -10.66 -6.20
C SER A 85 -5.78 -11.70 -5.65
N CYS A 86 -6.16 -12.97 -5.72
CA CYS A 86 -5.34 -14.07 -5.26
C CYS A 86 -5.12 -15.06 -6.40
N ARG A 87 -3.89 -15.54 -6.54
CA ARG A 87 -3.54 -16.56 -7.51
C ARG A 87 -3.42 -17.90 -6.81
N ASN A 88 -4.17 -18.90 -7.27
CA ASN A 88 -4.01 -20.27 -6.82
C ASN A 88 -2.64 -20.80 -7.28
N PRO A 89 -1.73 -21.16 -6.37
CA PRO A 89 -0.37 -21.59 -6.75
C PRO A 89 -0.35 -22.94 -7.48
N LYS A 90 -1.42 -23.75 -7.37
CA LYS A 90 -1.52 -25.06 -8.01
C LYS A 90 -2.15 -25.00 -9.40
N THR A 91 -3.19 -24.17 -9.57
CA THR A 91 -3.94 -24.08 -10.84
C THR A 91 -3.56 -22.85 -11.67
N GLY A 92 -2.86 -21.88 -11.09
CA GLY A 92 -2.55 -20.59 -11.72
C GLY A 92 -3.78 -19.68 -11.88
N GLU A 93 -4.95 -20.13 -11.46
CA GLU A 93 -6.23 -19.41 -11.54
C GLU A 93 -6.23 -18.19 -10.63
N VAL A 94 -6.71 -17.07 -11.15
CA VAL A 94 -6.84 -15.82 -10.41
C VAL A 94 -8.28 -15.67 -9.96
N TYR A 95 -8.50 -15.47 -8.67
CA TYR A 95 -9.81 -15.24 -8.08
C TYR A 95 -9.77 -14.03 -7.14
N THR A 96 -10.91 -13.36 -7.01
CA THR A 96 -11.06 -12.22 -6.10
C THR A 96 -11.60 -12.69 -4.77
N GLU A 97 -11.00 -12.25 -3.67
CA GLU A 97 -11.53 -12.51 -2.33
C GLU A 97 -11.73 -11.20 -1.53
N PRO A 98 -12.82 -11.09 -0.75
CA PRO A 98 -13.03 -9.96 0.13
C PRO A 98 -12.01 -9.98 1.27
N ARG A 99 -11.51 -8.81 1.68
CA ARG A 99 -10.72 -8.69 2.91
C ARG A 99 -11.65 -8.83 4.13
N ARG A 100 -11.97 -10.06 4.50
CA ARG A 100 -12.83 -10.33 5.67
C ARG A 100 -12.13 -9.90 6.96
N ALA A 101 -12.84 -9.13 7.80
CA ALA A 101 -12.52 -9.07 9.22
C ALA A 101 -12.59 -10.49 9.80
N ALA A 102 -11.60 -10.91 10.60
CA ALA A 102 -11.55 -12.24 11.18
C ALA A 102 -12.91 -12.59 11.82
N ARG A 103 -13.50 -13.72 11.39
CA ARG A 103 -14.76 -14.26 11.94
C ARG A 103 -14.62 -14.38 13.46
N GLY A 104 -15.30 -13.53 14.22
CA GLY A 104 -15.33 -13.60 15.68
C GLY A 104 -15.58 -12.29 16.44
N ALA A 105 -15.41 -11.12 15.81
CA ALA A 105 -15.85 -9.85 16.40
C ALA A 105 -17.24 -9.52 15.87
N SER A 106 -18.26 -9.59 16.74
CA SER A 106 -19.64 -9.23 16.43
C SER A 106 -19.68 -7.90 15.68
N ALA A 107 -20.16 -7.94 14.43
CA ALA A 107 -20.52 -6.75 13.69
C ALA A 107 -21.68 -6.07 14.43
N ALA A 108 -21.39 -5.04 15.23
CA ALA A 108 -22.41 -4.07 15.59
C ALA A 108 -22.79 -3.34 14.31
N GLN A 109 -23.86 -3.79 13.68
CA GLN A 109 -24.46 -3.20 12.48
C GLN A 109 -25.11 -1.87 12.87
N GLY A 110 -24.34 -0.79 12.78
CA GLY A 110 -24.86 0.57 12.72
C GLY A 110 -25.07 1.01 11.26
N PRO A 111 -26.06 1.85 10.95
CA PRO A 111 -26.37 2.26 9.59
C PRO A 111 -25.31 3.25 9.06
N GLY A 112 -24.31 2.73 8.35
CA GLY A 112 -23.22 3.50 7.72
C GLY A 112 -22.18 2.61 7.01
N GLY A 113 -22.61 1.44 6.52
CA GLY A 113 -21.78 0.28 6.22
C GLY A 113 -21.05 0.31 4.88
N ALA A 114 -19.84 0.87 4.89
CA ALA A 114 -18.76 0.48 3.96
C ALA A 114 -17.38 0.62 4.63
N GLY A 115 -17.19 1.68 5.45
CA GLY A 115 -15.93 1.94 6.17
C GLY A 115 -15.68 1.05 7.39
N ALA A 116 -16.73 0.64 8.11
CA ALA A 116 -16.58 -0.12 9.36
C ALA A 116 -15.95 -1.51 9.16
N GLY A 117 -16.16 -2.14 7.99
CA GLY A 117 -15.57 -3.44 7.65
C GLY A 117 -14.06 -3.37 7.40
N ALA A 118 -13.60 -2.34 6.67
CA ALA A 118 -12.20 -2.12 6.36
C ALA A 118 -11.37 -1.75 7.61
N ASP A 119 -11.92 -0.91 8.49
CA ASP A 119 -11.28 -0.55 9.76
C ASP A 119 -11.14 -1.76 10.68
N SER A 120 -12.17 -2.60 10.75
CA SER A 120 -12.14 -3.86 11.49
C SER A 120 -11.09 -4.83 10.94
N ALA A 121 -10.98 -4.95 9.61
CA ALA A 121 -9.97 -5.77 8.96
C ALA A 121 -8.54 -5.25 9.22
N ASN A 122 -8.32 -3.94 9.11
CA ASN A 122 -7.02 -3.32 9.36
C ASN A 122 -6.55 -3.51 10.81
N ILE A 123 -7.47 -3.44 11.79
CA ILE A 123 -7.17 -3.72 13.20
C ILE A 123 -6.81 -5.20 13.40
N ALA A 124 -7.52 -6.13 12.76
CA ALA A 124 -7.22 -7.56 12.82
C ALA A 124 -5.83 -7.86 12.24
N GLU A 125 -5.51 -7.27 11.08
CA GLU A 125 -4.21 -7.39 10.42
C GLU A 125 -3.08 -6.79 11.25
N GLN A 126 -3.31 -5.61 11.85
CA GLN A 126 -2.37 -5.01 12.80
C GLN A 126 -2.08 -5.96 13.97
N ARG A 127 -3.11 -6.58 14.56
CA ARG A 127 -2.94 -7.54 15.66
C ARG A 127 -2.17 -8.78 15.22
N ALA A 128 -2.46 -9.32 14.04
CA ALA A 128 -1.76 -10.48 13.49
C ALA A 128 -0.28 -10.20 13.24
N PHE A 129 0.08 -8.99 12.79
CA PHE A 129 1.46 -8.57 12.66
C PHE A 129 2.16 -8.36 14.01
N GLN A 130 1.47 -7.73 14.96
CA GLN A 130 2.03 -7.43 16.29
C GLN A 130 2.25 -8.70 17.12
N SER A 131 1.34 -9.67 17.04
CA SER A 131 1.47 -10.98 17.71
C SER A 131 2.56 -11.87 17.08
N GLY A 132 3.00 -11.56 15.86
CA GLY A 132 3.94 -12.37 15.11
C GLY A 132 3.31 -13.49 14.29
N ALA A 133 1.97 -13.61 14.27
CA ALA A 133 1.27 -14.53 13.38
C ALA A 133 1.58 -14.25 11.90
N LYS A 134 1.65 -12.96 11.54
CA LYS A 134 2.10 -12.49 10.23
C LYS A 134 3.48 -11.84 10.31
N VAL A 135 4.35 -12.19 9.37
CA VAL A 135 5.77 -11.78 9.39
C VAL A 135 5.97 -10.42 8.74
N PHE A 136 5.20 -10.13 7.69
CA PHE A 136 5.27 -8.88 6.94
C PHE A 136 4.03 -8.04 7.20
N ALA A 137 4.17 -6.72 7.06
CA ALA A 137 3.06 -5.78 7.07
C ALA A 137 3.21 -4.85 5.87
N VAL A 138 2.12 -4.63 5.15
CA VAL A 138 2.01 -3.61 4.11
C VAL A 138 0.98 -2.59 4.54
N ILE A 139 1.36 -1.32 4.48
CA ILE A 139 0.48 -0.20 4.83
C ILE A 139 0.37 0.74 3.64
N THR A 140 -0.85 1.19 3.34
CA THR A 140 -1.10 2.28 2.38
C THR A 140 -1.57 3.53 3.11
N GLU A 141 -1.48 4.70 2.48
CA GLU A 141 -1.94 5.97 3.07
C GLU A 141 -3.41 5.87 3.54
N ALA A 142 -4.28 5.31 2.68
CA ALA A 142 -5.73 5.17 2.89
C ALA A 142 -6.15 4.40 4.15
N ALA A 143 -5.27 3.56 4.71
CA ALA A 143 -5.56 2.76 5.91
C ALA A 143 -4.72 3.17 7.12
N SER A 144 -3.82 4.15 6.98
CA SER A 144 -2.79 4.41 7.99
C SER A 144 -3.29 5.16 9.25
N ALA A 145 -4.54 5.65 9.26
CA ALA A 145 -5.12 6.32 10.42
C ALA A 145 -5.30 5.35 11.59
N GLY A 146 -4.89 5.75 12.81
CA GLY A 146 -5.01 4.92 14.02
C GLY A 146 -4.07 3.69 14.11
N ILE A 147 -3.36 3.32 13.04
CA ILE A 147 -2.51 2.13 13.04
C ILE A 147 -1.17 2.36 13.76
N SER A 148 -0.76 1.36 14.56
CA SER A 148 0.49 1.34 15.32
C SER A 148 1.21 0.01 15.19
N LEU A 149 2.40 0.04 14.59
CA LEU A 149 3.23 -1.13 14.24
C LEU A 149 4.60 -1.12 14.92
N HIS A 150 4.84 -0.17 15.81
CA HIS A 150 6.10 -0.07 16.54
C HIS A 150 6.35 -1.30 17.43
N CYS A 151 7.62 -1.54 17.76
CA CYS A 151 8.06 -2.61 18.67
C CYS A 151 7.72 -2.24 20.12
N ASP A 152 6.44 -2.27 20.49
CA ASP A 152 5.93 -1.79 21.79
C ASP A 152 6.42 -2.66 22.95
N ARG A 153 7.02 -2.04 23.97
CA ARG A 153 7.44 -2.73 25.21
C ARG A 153 6.29 -3.46 25.91
N ARG A 154 5.05 -2.97 25.80
CA ARG A 154 3.86 -3.55 26.45
C ARG A 154 3.46 -4.91 25.89
N GLU A 155 3.91 -5.24 24.67
CA GLU A 155 3.68 -6.56 24.05
C GLU A 155 4.60 -7.64 24.64
N ALA A 156 5.67 -7.26 25.35
CA ALA A 156 6.54 -8.18 26.06
C ALA A 156 5.91 -8.64 27.39
N LYS A 157 4.81 -9.38 27.32
CA LYS A 157 4.15 -10.03 28.49
C LYS A 157 4.70 -11.43 28.71
N ALA A 158 4.70 -11.89 29.97
CA ALA A 158 5.08 -13.27 30.31
C ALA A 158 4.25 -14.28 29.50
N GLY A 159 4.92 -15.24 28.85
CA GLY A 159 4.29 -16.24 28.00
C GLY A 159 3.99 -15.83 26.55
N ARG A 160 4.33 -14.60 26.12
CA ARG A 160 4.27 -14.19 24.70
C ARG A 160 5.66 -14.01 24.11
N ALA A 161 5.77 -14.20 22.79
CA ALA A 161 6.97 -13.87 22.05
C ALA A 161 7.27 -12.37 22.17
N ALA A 162 8.55 -12.03 22.34
CA ALA A 162 8.97 -10.64 22.41
C ALA A 162 8.63 -9.90 21.10
N PRO A 163 8.25 -8.61 21.16
CA PRO A 163 8.00 -7.81 19.97
C PRO A 163 9.25 -7.73 19.10
N ARG A 164 9.08 -7.94 17.79
CA ARG A 164 10.19 -8.00 16.84
C ARG A 164 10.71 -6.59 16.51
N PRO A 165 12.03 -6.39 16.34
CA PRO A 165 12.57 -5.17 15.76
C PRO A 165 11.91 -4.85 14.42
N ARG A 166 11.68 -3.56 14.15
CA ARG A 166 11.00 -3.12 12.93
C ARG A 166 12.01 -2.65 11.88
N ARG A 167 11.84 -3.12 10.64
CA ARG A 167 12.47 -2.54 9.46
C ARG A 167 11.36 -2.08 8.52
N MET A 168 11.28 -0.77 8.30
CA MET A 168 10.32 -0.18 7.38
C MET A 168 11.00 0.11 6.06
N ILE A 169 10.41 -0.40 4.98
CA ILE A 169 10.83 -0.13 3.61
C ILE A 169 9.76 0.77 3.00
N CYS A 170 10.13 2.01 2.65
CA CYS A 170 9.26 2.93 1.94
C CYS A 170 9.47 2.71 0.44
N LEU A 171 8.47 2.13 -0.22
CA LEU A 171 8.45 1.94 -1.67
C LEU A 171 8.08 3.23 -2.42
N GLU A 172 7.28 4.07 -1.78
CA GLU A 172 6.89 5.38 -2.27
C GLU A 172 7.02 6.38 -1.12
N LEU A 173 7.65 7.52 -1.39
CA LEU A 173 7.71 8.63 -0.43
C LEU A 173 6.51 9.57 -0.65
N PRO A 174 5.78 9.94 0.42
CA PRO A 174 4.76 10.96 0.32
C PRO A 174 5.34 12.28 -0.18
N TRP A 175 4.58 12.99 -1.02
CA TRP A 175 4.96 14.32 -1.50
C TRP A 175 5.14 15.30 -0.34
N ALA A 176 4.27 15.22 0.66
CA ALA A 176 4.31 16.10 1.80
C ALA A 176 5.21 15.51 2.91
N ALA A 177 6.18 16.31 3.38
CA ALA A 177 7.16 15.84 4.36
C ALA A 177 6.53 15.54 5.73
N ASP A 178 5.48 16.25 6.11
CA ASP A 178 4.64 15.97 7.27
C ASP A 178 3.91 14.62 7.14
N LYS A 179 3.36 14.29 5.96
CA LYS A 179 2.79 12.96 5.69
C LYS A 179 3.86 11.87 5.82
N ALA A 180 5.07 12.11 5.31
CA ALA A 180 6.19 11.19 5.48
C ALA A 180 6.53 11.00 6.97
N VAL A 181 6.59 12.07 7.78
CA VAL A 181 6.78 11.95 9.24
C VAL A 181 5.66 11.12 9.89
N GLN A 182 4.41 11.34 9.52
CA GLN A 182 3.27 10.58 10.05
C GLN A 182 3.34 9.10 9.68
N GLN A 183 3.79 8.78 8.46
CA GLN A 183 3.97 7.41 7.98
C GLN A 183 5.11 6.70 8.73
N LEU A 184 6.26 7.36 8.90
CA LEU A 184 7.38 6.84 9.68
C LEU A 184 7.01 6.65 11.17
N GLY A 185 6.16 7.55 11.70
CA GLY A 185 5.61 7.46 13.05
C GLY A 185 4.71 6.25 13.31
N ARG A 186 4.34 5.47 12.29
CA ARG A 186 3.58 4.22 12.46
C ARG A 186 4.43 3.13 13.09
N VAL A 187 5.72 3.10 12.80
CA VAL A 187 6.69 2.15 13.37
C VAL A 187 7.60 2.78 14.43
N HIS A 188 7.58 4.11 14.56
CA HIS A 188 8.48 4.87 15.42
C HIS A 188 7.72 5.63 16.52
N ARG A 189 7.82 5.15 17.76
CA ARG A 189 7.08 5.70 18.92
C ARG A 189 7.95 5.66 20.19
N SER A 190 7.65 6.53 21.15
CA SER A 190 8.42 6.70 22.40
C SER A 190 8.49 5.44 23.26
N ASN A 191 7.45 4.59 23.27
CA ASN A 191 7.41 3.37 24.07
C ASN A 191 8.03 2.13 23.37
N GLN A 192 8.80 2.32 22.31
CA GLN A 192 9.42 1.20 21.60
C GLN A 192 10.58 0.57 22.39
N ARG A 193 10.73 -0.75 22.29
CA ARG A 193 11.84 -1.51 22.87
C ARG A 193 13.13 -1.34 22.07
N VAL A 194 13.01 -1.37 20.74
CA VAL A 194 14.12 -1.23 19.79
C VAL A 194 13.72 -0.19 18.73
N PRO A 195 14.59 0.78 18.38
CA PRO A 195 14.29 1.71 17.32
C PRO A 195 14.18 1.01 15.96
N PRO A 196 13.26 1.46 15.08
CA PRO A 196 13.10 0.93 13.75
C PRO A 196 14.29 1.30 12.87
N LYS A 197 14.57 0.42 11.90
CA LYS A 197 15.47 0.72 10.77
C LYS A 197 14.63 1.15 9.57
N PHE A 198 15.08 2.15 8.84
CA PHE A 198 14.41 2.65 7.64
C PHE A 198 15.22 2.36 6.39
N ALA A 199 14.54 2.02 5.31
CA ALA A 199 15.08 1.96 3.97
C ALA A 199 14.09 2.65 3.03
N VAL A 200 14.58 3.47 2.13
CA VAL A 200 13.76 4.11 1.09
C VAL A 200 14.26 3.57 -0.24
N VAL A 201 13.33 3.09 -1.04
CA VAL A 201 13.61 2.66 -2.41
C VAL A 201 13.39 3.87 -3.31
N VAL A 202 14.37 4.14 -4.16
CA VAL A 202 14.35 5.25 -5.12
C VAL A 202 14.88 4.69 -6.43
N THR A 203 14.19 4.91 -7.54
CA THR A 203 14.71 4.53 -8.85
C THR A 203 15.80 5.49 -9.32
N ASP A 204 16.54 5.12 -10.35
CA ASP A 204 17.54 5.97 -11.01
C ASP A 204 16.92 7.04 -11.93
N LEU A 205 15.58 7.15 -11.95
CA LEU A 205 14.88 8.18 -12.70
C LEU A 205 15.14 9.55 -12.07
N GLY A 206 15.73 10.46 -12.85
CA GLY A 206 16.08 11.81 -12.38
C GLY A 206 14.88 12.60 -11.82
N GLY A 207 13.68 12.35 -12.34
CA GLY A 207 12.43 12.92 -11.80
C GLY A 207 12.16 12.50 -10.35
N GLU A 208 12.34 11.21 -10.04
CA GLU A 208 12.17 10.68 -8.70
C GLU A 208 13.29 11.19 -7.78
N VAL A 209 14.55 11.18 -8.23
CA VAL A 209 15.67 11.71 -7.44
C VAL A 209 15.45 13.18 -7.04
N ARG A 210 14.97 14.01 -7.99
CA ARG A 210 14.62 15.41 -7.70
C ARG A 210 13.51 15.53 -6.67
N PHE A 211 12.47 14.70 -6.80
CA PHE A 211 11.34 14.67 -5.86
C PHE A 211 11.81 14.28 -4.45
N VAL A 212 12.58 13.19 -4.35
CA VAL A 212 13.14 12.69 -3.10
C VAL A 212 14.05 13.72 -2.45
N SER A 213 14.91 14.41 -3.22
CA SER A 213 15.76 15.49 -2.73
C SER A 213 14.95 16.61 -2.05
N ALA A 214 13.83 17.01 -2.65
CA ALA A 214 12.97 18.05 -2.10
C ALA A 214 12.31 17.63 -0.77
N VAL A 215 11.82 16.38 -0.71
CA VAL A 215 11.24 15.80 0.52
C VAL A 215 12.30 15.65 1.61
N ALA A 216 13.50 15.16 1.28
CA ALA A 216 14.63 15.00 2.19
C ALA A 216 15.02 16.33 2.85
N ARG A 217 15.08 17.41 2.05
CA ARG A 217 15.37 18.76 2.55
C ARG A 217 14.33 19.22 3.55
N ARG A 218 13.05 19.04 3.23
CA ARG A 218 11.94 19.40 4.14
C ARG A 218 11.96 18.57 5.42
N LEU A 219 12.20 17.26 5.32
CA LEU A 219 12.36 16.38 6.49
C LEU A 219 13.52 16.80 7.39
N ARG A 220 14.62 17.28 6.81
CA ARG A 220 15.76 17.81 7.59
C ARG A 220 15.41 19.11 8.31
N ILE A 221 14.69 20.02 7.66
CA ILE A 221 14.23 21.27 8.28
C ILE A 221 13.24 20.95 9.40
N LEU A 222 12.26 20.08 9.16
CA LEU A 222 11.31 19.60 10.16
C LEU A 222 12.03 18.89 11.31
N GLY A 223 12.98 18.00 11.03
CA GLY A 223 13.78 17.31 12.04
C GLY A 223 14.68 18.26 12.85
N ALA A 224 15.20 19.32 12.24
CA ALA A 224 15.95 20.37 12.93
C ALA A 224 15.06 21.24 13.82
N MET A 225 13.80 21.46 13.42
CA MET A 225 12.79 22.17 14.23
C MET A 225 12.23 21.29 15.36
N MET A 226 12.09 19.98 15.14
CA MET A 226 11.54 19.01 16.09
C MET A 226 12.58 18.48 17.10
N ARG A 227 13.57 19.30 17.48
CA ARG A 227 14.77 18.98 18.28
C ARG A 227 14.55 18.46 19.72
N GLY A 228 13.38 17.93 20.04
CA GLY A 228 13.05 17.30 21.33
C GLY A 228 13.46 15.83 21.47
N ASP A 229 13.74 15.12 20.36
CA ASP A 229 14.11 13.70 20.42
C ASP A 229 15.17 13.34 19.38
N ARG A 230 16.44 13.33 19.82
CA ARG A 230 17.64 13.27 18.96
C ARG A 230 17.75 12.00 18.09
N ASN A 231 17.02 10.94 18.42
CA ASN A 231 17.11 9.64 17.75
C ASN A 231 15.99 9.39 16.73
N SER A 232 14.99 10.27 16.65
CA SER A 232 13.65 9.89 16.18
C SER A 232 13.38 10.09 14.69
N ALA A 233 14.04 11.07 14.07
CA ALA A 233 13.99 11.33 12.63
C ALA A 233 15.30 10.91 11.91
N HIS A 234 16.36 10.56 12.66
CA HIS A 234 17.69 10.38 12.09
C HIS A 234 17.78 9.20 11.13
N GLY A 235 17.16 8.04 11.42
CA GLY A 235 17.30 6.85 10.58
C GLY A 235 16.72 7.01 9.16
N ALA A 236 15.52 7.58 9.04
CA ALA A 236 14.89 7.82 7.74
C ALA A 236 15.53 9.01 7.00
N VAL A 237 15.90 10.07 7.72
CA VAL A 237 16.62 11.20 7.11
C VAL A 237 18.00 10.76 6.62
N GLN A 238 18.70 9.88 7.33
CA GLN A 238 19.96 9.28 6.89
C GLN A 238 19.79 8.40 5.65
N SER A 239 18.71 7.61 5.56
CA SER A 239 18.48 6.78 4.36
C SER A 239 18.20 7.62 3.11
N ILE A 240 17.70 8.85 3.28
CA ILE A 240 17.36 9.74 2.14
C ILE A 240 18.46 10.79 1.88
N ALA A 241 19.38 11.02 2.84
CA ALA A 241 20.45 12.02 2.74
C ALA A 241 21.31 11.91 1.45
N PRO A 242 21.65 10.70 0.94
CA PRO A 242 22.43 10.58 -0.31
C PRO A 242 21.73 11.20 -1.54
N PHE A 243 20.40 11.27 -1.54
CA PHE A 243 19.62 11.81 -2.65
C PHE A 243 19.49 13.34 -2.60
N ASP A 244 20.04 14.03 -1.59
CA ASP A 244 19.99 15.49 -1.55
C ASP A 244 20.98 16.13 -2.53
N ILE A 245 20.53 16.33 -3.76
CA ILE A 245 21.30 17.02 -4.80
C ILE A 245 21.30 18.55 -4.64
N GLN A 246 20.42 19.12 -3.81
CA GLN A 246 20.33 20.58 -3.56
C GLN A 246 21.32 21.06 -2.48
N ASN A 247 22.55 20.55 -2.54
CA ASN A 247 23.61 20.83 -1.59
C ASN A 247 24.73 21.69 -2.26
N ARG A 248 25.80 21.99 -1.51
CA ARG A 248 26.94 22.77 -2.03
C ARG A 248 27.63 22.13 -3.24
N TYR A 249 27.64 20.80 -3.32
CA TYR A 249 28.25 20.04 -4.39
C TYR A 249 27.38 20.09 -5.65
N GLY A 250 26.06 19.97 -5.52
CA GLY A 250 25.14 20.12 -6.64
C GLY A 250 25.23 21.51 -7.30
N ARG A 251 25.34 22.58 -6.51
CA ARG A 251 25.55 23.94 -7.05
C ARG A 251 26.87 24.08 -7.79
N ARG A 252 27.96 23.50 -7.27
CA ARG A 252 29.28 23.52 -7.92
C ARG A 252 29.27 22.72 -9.23
N ALA A 253 28.63 21.55 -9.24
CA ALA A 253 28.49 20.74 -10.44
C ALA A 253 27.69 21.49 -11.53
N LEU A 254 26.61 22.16 -11.15
CA LEU A 254 25.83 23.00 -12.07
C LEU A 254 26.64 24.19 -12.61
N GLY A 255 27.41 24.87 -11.74
CA GLY A 255 28.30 25.96 -12.17
C GLY A 255 29.32 25.48 -13.21
N ARG A 256 30.00 24.37 -12.94
CA ARG A 256 30.93 23.76 -13.90
C ARG A 256 30.27 23.35 -15.21
N PHE A 257 29.04 22.84 -15.16
CA PHE A 257 28.30 22.48 -16.37
C PHE A 257 28.04 23.70 -17.26
N PHE A 258 27.65 24.84 -16.68
CA PHE A 258 27.46 26.08 -17.43
C PHE A 258 28.77 26.73 -17.90
N GLU A 259 29.87 26.54 -17.19
CA GLU A 259 31.19 26.98 -17.65
C GLU A 259 31.72 26.17 -18.85
N LEU A 260 31.21 24.95 -19.05
CA LEU A 260 31.59 24.03 -20.13
C LEU A 260 30.65 24.09 -21.35
N LEU A 261 29.53 24.82 -21.26
CA LEU A 261 28.60 25.11 -22.35
C LEU A 261 28.96 26.43 -23.03
#